data_AF-A0A847T1N8-F1
#
_entry.id   AF-A0A847T1N8-F1
#
_cell.length_a   1.000
_cell.length_b   1.000
_cell.length_c   1.000
_cell.angle_alpha   90.00
_cell.angle_beta   90.00
_cell.angle_gamma   90.00
#
_symmetry.space_group_name_H-M   'P 1'
#
loop_
_entity.id
_entity.type
_entity.pdbx_description
1 polymer ?
#
loop_
_entity_poly.entity_id
_entity_poly.type
_entity_poly.pdbx_seq_one_letter_code
_entity_poly.pdbx_strand_id
1 'polypeptide(L)'
;MSMGEEGARKGRNEACGPTESRVVVPRPPTVKVIIVAESPSPGLIPIYHVSRTFDEESARRMIFAAGEPGRLLVRVQRFFEEMWDAQEEEKMEQLHKLFRYGHLVYLNPSPQEEGRDRGRDLVREEVDALLEEGVQGIVALGDVAQNWVRTHYPPEGLMFVFLPQPSNHVSSWFPSYLERTSRERGTDALAIRDAMAVQIDKLIRLCTDL
;
A
#
# COMPACT_ATOMS: atom_id res chain seq x y z
N MET A 1 2.74 -40.16 -58.13
CA MET A 1 2.54 -38.78 -57.63
C MET A 1 1.12 -38.65 -57.10
N SER A 2 0.95 -38.64 -55.78
CA SER A 2 -0.10 -37.89 -55.09
C SER A 2 0.30 -37.88 -53.61
N MET A 3 0.70 -36.71 -53.13
CA MET A 3 1.00 -36.43 -51.73
C MET A 3 -0.29 -36.19 -50.96
N GLY A 4 -0.30 -36.51 -49.65
CA GLY A 4 -1.31 -36.02 -48.73
C GLY A 4 -1.50 -36.86 -47.48
N GLU A 5 -0.43 -37.03 -46.70
CA GLU A 5 -0.47 -37.58 -45.34
C GLU A 5 -1.06 -36.58 -44.32
N GLU A 6 -1.82 -37.14 -43.38
CA GLU A 6 -1.90 -36.82 -41.96
C GLU A 6 -1.85 -35.34 -41.51
N GLY A 7 -3.04 -34.74 -41.37
CA GLY A 7 -3.26 -33.57 -40.51
C GLY A 7 -3.65 -33.98 -39.09
N ALA A 8 -2.66 -34.14 -38.23
CA ALA A 8 -2.81 -34.49 -36.81
C ALA A 8 -3.68 -33.49 -36.02
N ARG A 9 -4.52 -34.03 -35.14
CA ARG A 9 -5.12 -33.33 -34.00
C ARG A 9 -4.03 -32.71 -33.11
N LYS A 10 -4.03 -31.39 -32.96
CA LYS A 10 -3.34 -30.63 -31.89
C LYS A 10 -3.76 -29.16 -32.04
N GLY A 11 -4.27 -28.43 -31.07
CA GLY A 11 -4.67 -28.72 -29.71
C GLY A 11 -5.52 -27.52 -29.28
N ARG A 12 -6.42 -27.75 -28.32
CA ARG A 12 -7.00 -26.67 -27.54
C ARG A 12 -5.86 -25.81 -26.99
N ASN A 13 -5.67 -24.61 -27.52
CA ASN A 13 -5.22 -23.51 -26.70
C ASN A 13 -6.47 -23.03 -25.95
N GLU A 14 -6.85 -23.80 -24.93
CA GLU A 14 -7.40 -23.21 -23.72
C GLU A 14 -6.33 -22.19 -23.30
N ALA A 15 -6.55 -20.93 -23.64
CA ALA A 15 -5.80 -19.85 -23.04
C ALA A 15 -6.12 -19.94 -21.55
N CYS A 16 -5.23 -20.60 -20.79
CA CYS A 16 -5.03 -20.37 -19.37
C CYS A 16 -4.63 -18.90 -19.21
N GLY A 17 -5.59 -17.99 -19.32
CA GLY A 17 -5.45 -16.67 -18.75
C GLY A 17 -5.54 -16.82 -17.24
N PRO A 18 -4.65 -16.24 -16.44
CA PRO A 18 -4.80 -16.30 -15.00
C PRO A 18 -6.00 -15.44 -14.63
N THR A 19 -7.11 -16.08 -14.32
CA THR A 19 -8.30 -15.51 -13.66
C THR A 19 -8.02 -15.13 -12.19
N GLU A 20 -6.75 -15.04 -11.78
CA GLU A 20 -6.28 -14.78 -10.41
C GLU A 20 -5.53 -13.44 -10.30
N SER A 21 -6.02 -12.39 -10.97
CA SER A 21 -5.37 -11.07 -10.98
C SER A 21 -5.68 -10.20 -9.75
N ARG A 22 -6.40 -10.74 -8.75
CA ARG A 22 -6.73 -10.04 -7.50
C ARG A 22 -5.62 -10.24 -6.48
N VAL A 23 -4.93 -9.16 -6.10
CA VAL A 23 -3.95 -9.18 -5.01
C VAL A 23 -4.69 -9.19 -3.68
N VAL A 24 -4.53 -10.27 -2.92
CA VAL A 24 -5.04 -10.40 -1.54
C VAL A 24 -3.86 -10.58 -0.60
N VAL A 25 -3.72 -9.69 0.37
CA VAL A 25 -2.64 -9.75 1.35
C VAL A 25 -3.09 -10.60 2.54
N PRO A 26 -2.35 -11.64 2.96
CA PRO A 26 -2.70 -12.38 4.17
C PRO A 26 -2.68 -11.48 5.41
N ARG A 27 -3.60 -11.71 6.35
CA ARG A 27 -3.70 -10.94 7.60
C ARG A 27 -2.61 -11.39 8.59
N PRO A 28 -2.02 -10.48 9.38
CA PRO A 28 -1.26 -10.88 10.55
C PRO A 28 -2.17 -11.49 11.64
N PRO A 29 -1.63 -12.26 12.60
CA PRO A 29 -2.41 -12.83 13.71
C PRO A 29 -3.11 -11.78 14.60
N THR A 30 -2.60 -10.56 14.59
CA THR A 30 -3.21 -9.44 15.29
C THR A 30 -3.06 -8.20 14.41
N VAL A 31 -4.19 -7.64 14.00
CA VAL A 31 -4.22 -6.39 13.24
C VAL A 31 -4.38 -5.23 14.20
N LYS A 32 -3.51 -4.22 14.08
CA LYS A 32 -3.61 -2.97 14.84
C LYS A 32 -3.68 -1.74 13.97
N VAL A 33 -3.16 -1.85 12.74
CA VAL A 33 -3.15 -0.77 11.76
C VAL A 33 -3.66 -1.31 10.44
N ILE A 34 -4.65 -0.64 9.87
CA ILE A 34 -5.11 -0.91 8.50
C ILE A 34 -4.41 0.07 7.58
N ILE A 35 -3.79 -0.43 6.51
CA ILE A 35 -3.18 0.37 5.47
C ILE A 35 -4.04 0.23 4.22
N VAL A 36 -4.68 1.32 3.80
CA VAL A 36 -5.53 1.38 2.61
C VAL A 36 -4.75 2.04 1.48
N ALA A 37 -4.64 1.35 0.35
CA ALA A 37 -4.05 1.86 -0.88
C ALA A 37 -5.02 1.73 -2.05
N GLU A 38 -4.80 2.49 -3.12
CA GLU A 38 -5.68 2.47 -4.29
C GLU A 38 -5.62 1.13 -5.04
N SER A 39 -4.46 0.79 -5.61
CA SER A 39 -4.27 -0.42 -6.41
C SER A 39 -2.84 -0.93 -6.25
N PRO A 40 -2.61 -2.25 -6.37
CA PRO A 40 -1.26 -2.81 -6.32
C PRO A 40 -0.43 -2.29 -7.49
N SER A 41 0.84 -1.96 -7.23
CA SER A 41 1.74 -1.57 -8.32
C SER A 41 1.96 -2.73 -9.31
N PRO A 42 2.13 -2.49 -10.62
CA PRO A 42 2.33 -3.57 -11.59
C PRO A 42 3.54 -4.46 -11.28
N GLY A 43 4.59 -3.89 -10.67
CA GLY A 43 5.77 -4.63 -10.23
C GLY A 43 5.53 -5.55 -9.02
N LEU A 44 4.43 -5.37 -8.29
CA LEU A 44 4.03 -6.26 -7.20
C LEU A 44 3.42 -7.56 -7.72
N ILE A 45 2.79 -7.57 -8.89
CA ILE A 45 2.03 -8.73 -9.40
C ILE A 45 2.90 -9.99 -9.52
N PRO A 46 4.12 -9.95 -10.09
CA PRO A 46 4.99 -11.14 -10.11
C PRO A 46 5.37 -11.62 -8.70
N ILE A 47 5.60 -10.68 -7.77
CA ILE A 47 5.98 -10.98 -6.38
C ILE A 47 4.80 -11.63 -5.66
N TYR A 48 3.58 -11.16 -5.91
CA TYR A 48 2.35 -11.75 -5.39
C TYR A 48 2.15 -13.20 -5.88
N HIS A 49 2.39 -13.47 -7.16
CA HIS A 49 2.28 -14.84 -7.67
C HIS A 49 3.33 -15.78 -7.06
N VAL A 50 4.56 -15.31 -6.85
CA VAL A 50 5.61 -16.08 -6.18
C VAL A 50 5.30 -16.26 -4.69
N SER A 51 4.81 -15.22 -4.01
CA SER A 51 4.56 -15.27 -2.57
C SER A 51 3.53 -16.34 -2.21
N ARG A 52 2.58 -16.65 -3.11
CA ARG A 52 1.59 -17.72 -2.96
C ARG A 52 2.15 -19.14 -2.84
N THR A 53 3.43 -19.36 -3.11
CA THR A 53 4.07 -20.66 -2.90
C THR A 53 4.64 -20.84 -1.49
N PHE A 54 4.57 -19.81 -0.65
CA PHE A 54 5.04 -19.81 0.73
C PHE A 54 3.87 -19.84 1.72
N ASP A 55 4.18 -20.03 3.01
CA ASP A 55 3.20 -19.85 4.09
C ASP A 55 2.68 -18.41 4.16
N GLU A 56 1.53 -18.20 4.81
CA GLU A 56 0.87 -16.90 4.87
C GLU A 56 1.74 -15.80 5.49
N GLU A 57 2.56 -16.12 6.49
CA GLU A 57 3.43 -15.14 7.13
C GLU A 57 4.54 -14.69 6.19
N SER A 58 5.23 -15.64 5.56
CA SER A 58 6.25 -15.37 4.54
C SER A 58 5.65 -14.59 3.36
N ALA A 59 4.49 -15.04 2.86
CA ALA A 59 3.81 -14.41 1.74
C ALA A 59 3.45 -12.95 2.05
N ARG A 60 2.90 -12.70 3.25
CA ARG A 60 2.57 -11.37 3.75
C ARG A 60 3.82 -10.51 3.82
N ARG A 61 4.90 -10.96 4.46
CA ARG A 61 6.15 -10.20 4.59
C ARG A 61 6.73 -9.81 3.23
N MET A 62 6.70 -10.71 2.25
CA MET A 62 7.14 -10.44 0.87
C MET A 62 6.29 -9.35 0.21
N ILE A 63 4.96 -9.47 0.27
CA ILE A 63 4.04 -8.48 -0.30
C ILE A 63 4.19 -7.13 0.40
N PHE A 64 4.30 -7.13 1.72
CA PHE A 64 4.42 -5.91 2.52
C PHE A 64 5.74 -5.16 2.23
N ALA A 65 6.85 -5.90 2.09
CA ALA A 65 8.15 -5.33 1.74
C ALA A 65 8.19 -4.78 0.31
N ALA A 66 7.59 -5.50 -0.65
CA ALA A 66 7.58 -5.09 -2.07
C ALA A 66 6.49 -4.06 -2.41
N GLY A 67 5.46 -4.00 -1.59
CA GLY A 67 4.29 -3.15 -1.76
C GLY A 67 4.45 -1.77 -1.15
N GLU A 68 3.31 -1.14 -0.95
CA GLU A 68 3.11 0.21 -0.46
C GLU A 68 3.70 0.42 0.93
N PRO A 69 3.57 -0.50 1.89
CA PRO A 69 4.14 -0.32 3.22
C PRO A 69 5.68 -0.29 3.21
N GLY A 70 6.32 -1.22 2.50
CA GLY A 70 7.79 -1.21 2.36
C GLY A 70 8.28 0.05 1.65
N ARG A 71 7.59 0.46 0.58
CA ARG A 71 7.88 1.75 -0.09
C ARG A 71 7.70 2.92 0.86
N LEU A 72 6.62 2.97 1.65
CA LEU A 72 6.36 4.00 2.65
C LEU A 72 7.53 4.13 3.63
N LEU A 73 8.03 3.02 4.17
CA LEU A 73 9.13 3.04 5.15
C LEU A 73 10.42 3.61 4.56
N VAL A 74 10.78 3.21 3.34
CA VAL A 74 11.93 3.80 2.62
C VAL A 74 11.76 5.31 2.43
N ARG A 75 10.52 5.78 2.22
CA ARG A 75 10.25 7.22 2.06
C ARG A 75 10.33 8.00 3.35
N VAL A 76 9.80 7.43 4.43
CA VAL A 76 9.86 8.05 5.75
C VAL A 76 11.30 8.10 6.25
N GLN A 77 12.09 7.06 6.01
CA GLN A 77 13.52 7.07 6.33
C GLN A 77 14.24 8.23 5.63
N ARG A 78 14.08 8.35 4.31
CA ARG A 78 14.68 9.46 3.55
C ARG A 78 14.20 10.83 4.01
N PHE A 79 12.94 10.93 4.42
CA PHE A 79 12.41 12.17 4.99
C PHE A 79 13.16 12.57 6.27
N PHE A 80 13.45 11.61 7.16
CA PHE A 80 14.26 11.85 8.34
C PHE A 80 15.71 12.22 8.01
N GLU A 81 16.33 11.52 7.06
CA GLU A 81 17.68 11.83 6.57
C GLU A 81 17.76 13.28 6.04
N GLU A 82 16.79 13.70 5.21
CA GLU A 82 16.70 15.05 4.65
C GLU A 82 16.45 16.11 5.74
N MET A 83 15.74 15.76 6.81
CA MET A 83 15.47 16.64 7.95
C MET A 83 16.59 16.64 9.00
N TRP A 84 17.62 15.82 8.81
CA TRP A 84 18.67 15.55 9.82
C TRP A 84 18.08 15.20 11.19
N ASP A 85 17.06 14.33 11.21
CA ASP A 85 16.38 13.94 12.43
C ASP A 85 17.28 13.05 13.30
N ALA A 86 17.64 13.55 14.48
CA ALA A 86 18.52 12.83 15.42
C ALA A 86 17.90 11.53 15.98
N GLN A 87 16.59 11.34 15.85
CA GLN A 87 15.87 10.15 16.31
C GLN A 87 15.44 9.22 15.16
N GLU A 88 16.03 9.35 13.97
CA GLU A 88 15.69 8.51 12.80
C GLU A 88 15.63 7.02 13.15
N GLU A 89 16.68 6.48 13.77
CA GLU A 89 16.79 5.05 14.06
C GLU A 89 15.66 4.56 14.98
N GLU A 90 15.41 5.27 16.08
CA GLU A 90 14.34 4.96 17.05
C GLU A 90 12.95 5.02 16.38
N LYS A 91 12.70 6.07 15.58
CA LYS A 91 11.43 6.23 14.86
C LYS A 91 11.22 5.14 13.83
N MET A 92 12.27 4.77 13.08
CA MET A 92 12.21 3.68 12.10
C MET A 92 11.98 2.32 12.76
N GLU A 93 12.57 2.06 13.93
CA GLU A 93 12.29 0.85 14.71
C GLU A 93 10.80 0.73 15.08
N GLN A 94 10.18 1.84 15.53
CA GLN A 94 8.74 1.84 15.79
C GLN A 94 7.93 1.57 14.51
N LEU A 95 8.27 2.22 13.41
CA LEU A 95 7.57 2.05 12.14
C LEU A 95 7.71 0.63 11.55
N HIS A 96 8.82 -0.07 11.82
CA HIS A 96 8.98 -1.47 11.44
C HIS A 96 7.96 -2.40 12.11
N LYS A 97 7.33 -2.02 13.22
CA LYS A 97 6.23 -2.78 13.82
C LYS A 97 5.02 -2.92 12.88
N LEU A 98 4.89 -2.08 11.85
CA LEU A 98 3.88 -2.26 10.79
C LEU A 98 4.03 -3.61 10.08
N PHE A 99 5.24 -4.16 9.95
CA PHE A 99 5.43 -5.51 9.41
C PHE A 99 4.84 -6.58 10.31
N ARG A 100 4.56 -6.32 11.58
CA ARG A 100 3.97 -7.28 12.51
C ARG A 100 2.46 -7.11 12.63
N TYR A 101 1.97 -5.87 12.69
CA TYR A 101 0.57 -5.57 13.04
C TYR A 101 -0.21 -4.83 11.94
N GLY A 102 0.45 -4.47 10.84
CA GLY A 102 -0.17 -3.81 9.70
C GLY A 102 -0.85 -4.81 8.78
N HIS A 103 -2.07 -4.47 8.35
CA HIS A 103 -2.80 -5.19 7.30
C HIS A 103 -2.98 -4.28 6.09
N LEU A 104 -2.58 -4.74 4.91
CA LEU A 104 -2.65 -3.96 3.67
C LEU A 104 -3.89 -4.35 2.86
N VAL A 105 -4.71 -3.36 2.54
CA VAL A 105 -5.94 -3.51 1.77
C VAL A 105 -5.89 -2.60 0.54
N TYR A 106 -6.17 -3.17 -0.62
CA TYR A 106 -6.30 -2.40 -1.87
C TYR A 106 -7.77 -2.17 -2.20
N LEU A 107 -8.14 -0.92 -2.50
CA LEU A 107 -9.48 -0.56 -2.95
C LEU A 107 -9.82 -1.22 -4.29
N ASN A 108 -8.84 -1.24 -5.21
CA ASN A 108 -8.91 -1.85 -6.53
C ASN A 108 -7.83 -2.96 -6.59
N PRO A 109 -8.09 -4.16 -6.05
CA PRO A 109 -7.09 -5.22 -5.93
C PRO A 109 -6.77 -5.90 -7.27
N SER A 110 -7.55 -5.63 -8.31
CA SER A 110 -7.31 -6.05 -9.69
C SER A 110 -7.10 -4.80 -10.57
N PRO A 111 -6.02 -4.74 -11.37
CA PRO A 111 -5.82 -3.66 -12.33
C PRO A 111 -6.86 -3.67 -13.47
N GLN A 112 -7.67 -4.72 -13.60
CA GLN A 112 -8.74 -4.83 -14.60
C GLN A 112 -10.13 -4.45 -14.05
N GLU A 113 -10.25 -4.16 -12.76
CA GLU A 113 -11.51 -3.82 -12.09
C GLU A 113 -11.67 -2.32 -11.77
N GLU A 114 -10.85 -1.47 -12.39
CA GLU A 114 -11.02 0.00 -12.30
C GLU A 114 -12.46 0.39 -12.68
N GLY A 115 -13.24 0.85 -11.69
CA GLY A 115 -14.59 1.40 -11.90
C GLY A 115 -15.78 0.51 -11.51
N ARG A 116 -15.60 -0.61 -10.77
CA ARG A 116 -16.73 -1.40 -10.24
C ARG A 116 -16.94 -1.19 -8.74
N ASP A 117 -18.07 -0.60 -8.36
CA ASP A 117 -18.42 -0.31 -6.95
C ASP A 117 -18.43 -1.56 -6.04
N ARG A 118 -18.78 -2.75 -6.56
CA ARG A 118 -18.82 -4.00 -5.78
C ARG A 118 -17.48 -4.38 -5.12
N GLY A 119 -16.35 -3.99 -5.70
CA GLY A 119 -15.03 -4.25 -5.09
C GLY A 119 -14.83 -3.45 -3.81
N ARG A 120 -15.37 -2.23 -3.76
CA ARG A 120 -15.25 -1.32 -2.62
C ARG A 120 -16.17 -1.70 -1.46
N ASP A 121 -17.32 -2.33 -1.75
CA ASP A 121 -18.21 -2.86 -0.71
C ASP A 121 -17.52 -3.99 0.08
N LEU A 122 -16.82 -4.90 -0.59
CA LEU A 122 -16.06 -5.97 0.08
C LEU A 122 -14.91 -5.42 0.93
N VAL A 123 -14.23 -4.38 0.43
CA VAL A 123 -13.17 -3.71 1.19
C VAL A 123 -13.75 -3.00 2.42
N ARG A 124 -14.94 -2.42 2.30
CA ARG A 124 -15.64 -1.83 3.44
C ARG A 124 -15.98 -2.89 4.49
N GLU A 125 -16.58 -4.01 4.09
CA GLU A 125 -16.89 -5.13 5.00
C GLU A 125 -15.64 -5.65 5.71
N GLU A 126 -14.52 -5.77 5.00
CA GLU A 126 -13.23 -6.15 5.60
C GLU A 126 -12.74 -5.13 6.62
N VAL A 127 -12.78 -3.84 6.30
CA VAL A 127 -12.32 -2.77 7.22
C VAL A 127 -13.24 -2.67 8.43
N ASP A 128 -14.56 -2.74 8.26
CA ASP A 128 -15.54 -2.71 9.35
C ASP A 128 -15.30 -3.87 10.33
N ALA A 129 -15.10 -5.09 9.83
CA ALA A 129 -14.78 -6.25 10.67
C ALA A 129 -13.48 -6.06 11.47
N LEU A 130 -12.44 -5.49 10.84
CA LEU A 130 -11.16 -5.23 11.52
C LEU A 130 -11.29 -4.12 12.58
N LEU A 131 -12.16 -3.13 12.36
CA LEU A 131 -12.44 -2.10 13.36
C LEU A 131 -13.14 -2.70 14.60
N GLU A 132 -14.06 -3.66 14.42
CA GLU A 132 -14.69 -4.40 15.52
C GLU A 132 -13.68 -5.22 16.34
N GLU A 133 -12.58 -5.67 15.72
CA GLU A 133 -11.48 -6.39 16.39
C GLU A 133 -10.55 -5.46 17.21
N GLY A 134 -10.79 -4.15 17.24
CA GLY A 134 -10.04 -3.20 18.06
C GLY A 134 -8.76 -2.68 17.40
N VAL A 135 -8.80 -2.48 16.07
CA VAL A 135 -7.79 -1.71 15.33
C VAL A 135 -7.68 -0.28 15.90
N GLN A 136 -6.45 0.24 15.97
CA GLN A 136 -6.17 1.54 16.57
C GLN A 136 -6.17 2.69 15.55
N GLY A 137 -5.95 2.40 14.27
CA GLY A 137 -5.90 3.43 13.25
C GLY A 137 -5.85 2.94 11.81
N ILE A 138 -6.13 3.89 10.90
CA ILE A 138 -6.13 3.69 9.46
C ILE A 138 -5.11 4.62 8.82
N VAL A 139 -4.23 4.04 8.00
CA VAL A 139 -3.27 4.74 7.15
C VAL A 139 -3.80 4.70 5.72
N ALA A 140 -4.16 5.84 5.14
CA ALA A 140 -4.61 5.92 3.75
C ALA A 140 -3.52 6.52 2.86
N LEU A 141 -3.18 5.79 1.80
CA LEU A 141 -2.10 6.13 0.87
C LEU A 141 -2.67 6.58 -0.48
N GLY A 142 -2.38 7.82 -0.86
CA GLY A 142 -2.87 8.43 -2.10
C GLY A 142 -4.29 9.01 -2.00
N ASP A 143 -4.61 9.91 -2.91
CA ASP A 143 -5.83 10.75 -2.84
C ASP A 143 -7.11 9.92 -2.90
N VAL A 144 -7.12 8.84 -3.68
CA VAL A 144 -8.27 7.94 -3.81
C VAL A 144 -8.55 7.23 -2.48
N ALA A 145 -7.52 6.68 -1.83
CA ALA A 145 -7.66 6.04 -0.53
C ALA A 145 -8.07 7.04 0.55
N GLN A 146 -7.45 8.22 0.58
CA GLN A 146 -7.79 9.27 1.54
C GLN A 146 -9.25 9.72 1.40
N ASN A 147 -9.72 9.96 0.18
CA ASN A 147 -11.10 10.35 -0.06
C ASN A 147 -12.09 9.25 0.32
N TRP A 148 -11.76 8.00 -0.01
CA TRP A 148 -12.59 6.85 0.38
C TRP A 148 -12.69 6.72 1.90
N VAL A 149 -11.57 6.78 2.63
CA VAL A 149 -11.57 6.70 4.09
C VAL A 149 -12.40 7.83 4.71
N ARG A 150 -12.20 9.08 4.26
CA ARG A 150 -12.97 10.25 4.76
C ARG A 150 -14.47 10.15 4.52
N THR A 151 -14.88 9.47 3.45
CA THR A 151 -16.29 9.31 3.09
C THR A 151 -16.98 8.26 3.96
N HIS A 152 -16.25 7.22 4.39
CA HIS A 152 -16.85 6.05 5.05
C HIS A 152 -16.62 6.00 6.56
N TYR A 153 -15.56 6.63 7.07
CA TYR A 153 -15.18 6.55 8.48
C TYR A 153 -15.10 7.96 9.10
N PRO A 154 -15.94 8.27 10.09
CA PRO A 154 -15.85 9.53 10.83
C PRO A 154 -14.58 9.55 11.72
N PRO A 155 -14.05 10.73 12.04
CA PRO A 155 -12.79 10.88 12.78
C PRO A 155 -12.86 10.51 14.28
N GLU A 156 -14.00 10.04 14.78
CA GLU A 156 -14.22 9.84 16.21
C GLU A 156 -13.63 8.51 16.69
N GLY A 157 -12.66 8.56 17.62
CA GLY A 157 -12.10 7.39 18.30
C GLY A 157 -11.02 6.60 17.55
N LEU A 158 -10.73 6.94 16.29
CA LEU A 158 -9.71 6.29 15.46
C LEU A 158 -8.62 7.26 15.03
N MET A 159 -7.36 6.81 15.02
CA MET A 159 -6.27 7.61 14.48
C MET A 159 -6.20 7.45 12.95
N PHE A 160 -6.30 8.58 12.24
CA PHE A 160 -6.15 8.62 10.78
C PHE A 160 -4.81 9.23 10.38
N VAL A 161 -4.09 8.51 9.53
CA VAL A 161 -2.86 8.96 8.88
C VAL A 161 -3.12 9.06 7.39
N PHE A 162 -2.91 10.25 6.83
CA PHE A 162 -3.09 10.53 5.42
C PHE A 162 -1.76 10.88 4.78
N LEU A 163 -1.26 9.98 3.93
CA LEU A 163 0.03 10.15 3.26
C LEU A 163 -0.16 10.05 1.74
N PRO A 164 0.70 10.71 0.95
CA PRO A 164 0.69 10.55 -0.50
C PRO A 164 1.06 9.10 -0.86
N GLN A 165 0.66 8.66 -2.06
CA GLN A 165 1.05 7.35 -2.57
C GLN A 165 2.58 7.27 -2.66
N PRO A 166 3.23 6.25 -2.06
CA PRO A 166 4.68 6.11 -2.16
C PRO A 166 5.04 5.59 -3.56
N SER A 167 5.59 6.46 -4.42
CA SER A 167 5.92 6.09 -5.80
C SER A 167 7.20 5.25 -5.92
N ASN A 168 7.32 4.53 -7.05
CA ASN A 168 8.51 3.75 -7.43
C ASN A 168 9.74 4.61 -7.79
N HIS A 169 9.56 5.90 -8.12
CA HIS A 169 10.68 6.77 -8.47
C HIS A 169 11.32 7.32 -7.21
N VAL A 170 12.58 6.96 -6.96
CA VAL A 170 13.48 7.40 -5.88
C VAL A 170 13.36 8.91 -5.54
N SER A 171 12.87 9.76 -6.45
CA SER A 171 12.75 11.22 -6.34
C SER A 171 11.36 11.81 -6.00
N SER A 172 10.35 11.01 -5.63
CA SER A 172 8.96 11.48 -5.75
C SER A 172 8.23 11.99 -4.51
N TRP A 173 8.80 11.97 -3.31
CA TRP A 173 8.21 12.78 -2.22
C TRP A 173 8.86 14.17 -2.18
N PHE A 174 10.19 14.25 -2.34
CA PHE A 174 10.92 15.50 -2.12
C PHE A 174 11.83 15.98 -3.26
N PRO A 175 12.67 15.15 -3.94
CA PRO A 175 13.64 15.72 -4.90
C PRO A 175 12.99 16.42 -6.11
N SER A 176 11.88 15.91 -6.63
CA SER A 176 11.16 16.62 -7.70
C SER A 176 10.17 17.68 -7.19
N TYR A 177 9.82 17.71 -5.89
CA TYR A 177 8.86 18.67 -5.36
C TYR A 177 9.54 19.96 -4.90
N LEU A 178 10.61 19.89 -4.09
CA LEU A 178 11.37 21.06 -3.65
C LEU A 178 12.15 21.73 -4.80
N GLU A 179 12.67 20.95 -5.77
CA GLU A 179 13.29 21.52 -6.99
C GLU A 179 12.26 22.15 -7.95
N ARG A 180 11.00 21.67 -7.98
CA ARG A 180 9.91 22.29 -8.77
C ARG A 180 9.26 23.47 -8.07
N THR A 181 9.09 23.43 -6.75
CA THR A 181 8.46 24.52 -5.97
C THR A 181 9.41 25.64 -5.58
N SER A 182 10.72 25.39 -5.46
CA SER A 182 11.73 26.46 -5.41
C SER A 182 11.75 27.29 -6.70
N ARG A 183 11.29 26.73 -7.82
CA ARG A 183 11.06 27.48 -9.07
C ARG A 183 9.73 28.23 -9.11
N GLU A 184 8.72 27.91 -8.29
CA GLU A 184 7.38 28.49 -8.46
C GLU A 184 6.64 29.07 -7.24
N ARG A 185 6.97 28.79 -5.96
CA ARG A 185 6.45 29.49 -4.75
C ARG A 185 6.99 28.82 -3.48
N GLY A 186 7.94 29.45 -2.78
CA GLY A 186 8.60 28.87 -1.60
C GLY A 186 7.71 28.65 -0.35
N THR A 187 6.54 29.27 -0.26
CA THR A 187 5.62 29.14 0.89
C THR A 187 4.82 27.84 0.92
N ASP A 188 4.44 27.30 -0.23
CA ASP A 188 3.62 26.09 -0.30
C ASP A 188 4.43 24.82 0.03
N ALA A 189 5.74 24.84 -0.24
CA ALA A 189 6.62 23.71 0.00
C ALA A 189 6.88 23.43 1.49
N LEU A 190 7.08 24.47 2.29
CA LEU A 190 7.26 24.34 3.73
C LEU A 190 5.99 23.83 4.41
N ALA A 191 4.82 24.35 4.01
CA ALA A 191 3.53 23.92 4.55
C ALA A 191 3.27 22.42 4.28
N ILE A 192 3.65 21.93 3.10
CA ILE A 192 3.50 20.51 2.74
C ILE A 192 4.47 19.64 3.54
N ARG A 193 5.72 20.08 3.69
CA ARG A 193 6.71 19.38 4.51
C ARG A 193 6.23 19.25 5.95
N ASP A 194 5.74 20.35 6.54
CA ASP A 194 5.28 20.37 7.92
C ASP A 194 3.99 19.53 8.09
N ALA A 195 3.08 19.55 7.10
CA ALA A 195 1.92 18.68 7.08
C ALA A 195 2.32 17.19 7.00
N MET A 196 3.33 16.84 6.21
CA MET A 196 3.87 15.48 6.14
C MET A 196 4.52 15.04 7.46
N ALA A 197 5.31 15.91 8.09
CA ALA A 197 5.89 15.65 9.41
C ALA A 197 4.80 15.29 10.43
N VAL A 198 3.71 16.04 10.47
CA VAL A 198 2.58 15.76 11.36
C VAL A 198 1.95 14.39 11.09
N GLN A 199 1.82 13.99 9.82
CA GLN A 199 1.24 12.69 9.47
C GLN A 199 2.20 11.53 9.80
N ILE A 200 3.49 11.72 9.60
CA ILE A 200 4.53 10.76 9.99
C ILE A 200 4.58 10.63 11.52
N ASP A 201 4.49 11.72 12.27
CA ASP A 201 4.44 11.69 13.74
C ASP A 201 3.21 10.93 14.24
N LYS A 202 2.04 11.12 13.60
CA LYS A 202 0.85 10.30 13.90
C LYS A 202 1.10 8.82 13.62
N LEU A 203 1.73 8.49 12.49
CA LEU A 203 2.07 7.11 12.15
C LEU A 203 3.00 6.48 13.18
N ILE A 204 4.00 7.22 13.66
CA ILE A 204 4.91 6.74 14.71
C ILE A 204 4.12 6.49 15.99
N ARG A 205 3.31 7.45 16.45
CA ARG A 205 2.49 7.28 17.66
C ARG A 205 1.59 6.05 17.57
N LEU A 206 0.93 5.87 16.42
CA LEU A 206 0.13 4.71 16.13
C LEU A 206 0.92 3.40 16.23
N CYS A 207 2.22 3.40 15.99
CA CYS A 207 3.10 2.23 16.12
C CYS A 207 3.75 2.09 17.52
N THR A 208 3.92 3.19 18.24
CA THR A 208 4.45 3.20 19.61
C THR A 208 3.46 2.57 20.59
N ASP A 209 2.17 2.81 20.39
CA ASP A 209 1.07 2.30 21.23
C ASP A 209 0.73 0.81 20.95
N LEU A 210 1.58 0.11 20.17
CA LEU A 210 1.50 -1.32 19.78
C LEU A 210 2.54 -2.19 20.47
#